data_AF-A0A391NGH1-F1
#
_entry.id   AF-A0A391NGH1-F1
#
_cell.length_a   1.000
_cell.length_b   1.000
_cell.length_c   1.000
_cell.angle_alpha   90.00
_cell.angle_beta   90.00
_cell.angle_gamma   90.00
#
_symmetry.space_group_name_H-M   'P 1'
#
loop_
_entity.id
_entity.type
_entity.pdbx_description
1 polymer ?
#
loop_
_entity_poly.entity_id
_entity_poly.type
_entity_poly.pdbx_seq_one_letter_code
_entity_poly.pdbx_strand_id
1 'polypeptide(L)' 'MLTCREMSELGSDIIEGDLRLSTRWAVFMHLKMCPRCTLYIKQLKLTSAVLQQLPLNTEAVDSAAILEKLQERDK' A
#
# COMPACT_ATOMS: atom_id res chain seq x y z
N MET A 1 15.28 -12.65 10.20
CA MET A 1 14.13 -11.96 10.82
C MET A 1 13.93 -10.67 10.08
N LEU A 2 12.69 -10.32 9.73
CA LEU A 2 12.42 -9.01 9.12
C LEU A 2 12.74 -7.90 10.11
N THR A 3 13.31 -6.82 9.61
CA THR A 3 13.44 -5.53 10.29
C THR A 3 12.14 -4.76 10.21
N CYS A 4 11.96 -3.75 11.08
CA CYS A 4 10.79 -2.87 11.00
C CYS A 4 10.70 -2.12 9.66
N ARG A 5 11.85 -1.87 9.01
CA ARG A 5 11.90 -1.24 7.68
C ARG A 5 11.35 -2.16 6.61
N GLU A 6 11.85 -3.40 6.54
CA GLU A 6 11.36 -4.39 5.58
C GLU A 6 9.86 -4.67 5.78
N MET A 7 9.38 -4.64 7.03
CA MET A 7 7.94 -4.72 7.33
C MET A 7 7.13 -3.56 6.76
N SER A 8 7.67 -2.34 6.72
CA SER A 8 7.00 -1.18 6.12
C SER A 8 6.99 -1.23 4.60
N GLU A 9 8.05 -1.77 3.99
CA GLU A 9 8.15 -1.96 2.54
C GLU A 9 7.14 -3.00 2.03
N LEU A 10 6.88 -4.04 2.84
CA LEU A 10 5.82 -5.03 2.59
C LEU A 10 4.41 -4.54 2.92
N GLY A 11 4.24 -3.28 3.37
CA GLY A 11 2.99 -2.75 3.87
C GLY A 11 1.82 -2.92 2.90
N SER A 12 2.01 -2.53 1.63
CA SER A 12 0.98 -2.66 0.59
C SER A 12 0.61 -4.11 0.32
N ASP A 13 1.60 -4.99 0.11
CA ASP A 13 1.39 -6.42 -0.12
C ASP A 13 0.64 -7.09 1.04
N ILE A 14 0.89 -6.64 2.29
CA ILE A 14 0.15 -7.11 3.47
C ILE A 14 -1.33 -6.69 3.43
N ILE A 15 -1.64 -5.48 2.96
CA ILE A 15 -3.01 -4.97 2.84
C ILE A 15 -3.75 -5.67 1.70
N GLU A 16 -3.11 -5.82 0.56
CA GLU A 16 -3.67 -6.43 -0.66
C GLU A 16 -3.71 -7.97 -0.57
N GLY A 17 -2.93 -8.56 0.33
CA GLY A 17 -2.85 -10.00 0.52
C GLY A 17 -1.92 -10.71 -0.46
N ASP A 18 -1.15 -9.97 -1.26
CA ASP A 18 -0.21 -10.49 -2.27
C ASP A 18 1.15 -10.85 -1.67
N LEU A 19 1.13 -11.80 -0.72
CA LEU A 19 2.35 -12.29 -0.08
C LEU A 19 2.63 -13.74 -0.45
N ARG A 20 3.88 -14.01 -0.83
CA ARG A 20 4.41 -15.38 -0.89
C ARG A 20 4.29 -16.05 0.49
N LEU A 21 4.04 -17.36 0.49
CA LEU A 21 3.81 -18.14 1.72
C LEU A 21 4.96 -18.02 2.75
N SER A 22 6.21 -18.02 2.29
CA SER A 22 7.39 -17.84 3.16
C SER A 22 7.41 -16.46 3.82
N THR A 23 7.13 -15.40 3.06
CA THR A 23 7.07 -14.02 3.55
C THR A 23 5.93 -13.85 4.55
N ARG A 24 4.78 -14.50 4.31
CA ARG A 24 3.62 -14.47 5.22
C ARG A 24 3.97 -15.00 6.62
N TRP A 25 4.77 -16.06 6.70
CA TRP A 25 5.27 -16.59 7.97
C TRP A 25 6.25 -15.63 8.66
N ALA A 26 7.17 -15.02 7.91
CA ALA A 26 8.12 -14.05 8.45
C ALA A 26 7.41 -12.81 9.02
N VAL A 27 6.39 -12.31 8.32
CA VAL A 27 5.52 -11.21 8.78
C VAL A 27 4.78 -11.61 10.06
N PHE A 28 4.17 -12.80 10.10
CA PHE A 28 3.45 -13.29 11.29
C PHE A 28 4.36 -13.33 12.52
N MET A 29 5.56 -13.90 12.37
CA MET A 29 6.55 -13.95 13.47
C MET A 29 6.95 -12.55 13.93
N HIS A 30 7.22 -11.64 12.99
CA HIS A 30 7.60 -10.27 13.34
C HIS A 30 6.49 -9.53 14.10
N LEU A 31 5.22 -9.65 13.68
CA LEU A 31 4.10 -9.03 14.36
C LEU A 31 3.93 -9.53 15.80
N LYS A 32 4.19 -10.83 16.05
CA LYS A 32 4.16 -11.39 17.41
C LYS A 32 5.25 -10.83 18.33
N MET A 33 6.39 -10.44 17.79
CA MET A 33 7.53 -9.95 18.58
C MET A 33 7.62 -8.42 18.65
N CYS A 34 7.02 -7.71 17.69
CA CYS A 34 7.11 -6.26 17.60
C CYS A 34 5.70 -5.62 17.73
N PRO A 35 5.33 -5.11 18.91
CA PRO A 35 4.01 -4.49 19.11
C PRO A 35 3.82 -3.21 18.27
N ARG A 36 4.91 -2.48 17.99
CA ARG A 36 4.89 -1.28 17.13
C ARG A 36 4.49 -1.60 15.70
N CYS A 37 5.04 -2.68 15.12
CA CYS A 37 4.66 -3.13 13.79
C CYS A 37 3.22 -3.66 13.77
N THR A 38 2.75 -4.29 14.86
CA THR A 38 1.33 -4.65 14.98
C THR A 38 0.42 -3.43 14.97
N LEU A 39 0.76 -2.38 15.71
CA LEU A 39 0.00 -1.13 15.69
C LEU A 39 0.04 -0.47 14.31
N TYR A 40 1.21 -0.40 13.69
CA TYR A 40 1.41 0.15 12.35
C TYR A 40 0.53 -0.55 11.30
N ILE A 41 0.51 -1.89 11.27
CA ILE A 41 -0.33 -2.63 10.31
C ILE A 41 -1.82 -2.43 10.61
N LYS A 42 -2.24 -2.34 11.88
CA LYS A 42 -3.62 -2.00 12.23
C LYS A 42 -4.01 -0.62 11.72
N GLN A 43 -3.15 0.39 11.91
CA GLN A 43 -3.35 1.73 11.39
C GLN A 43 -3.45 1.73 9.87
N LEU A 44 -2.52 1.05 9.18
CA LEU A 44 -2.50 0.98 7.72
C LEU A 44 -3.78 0.35 7.16
N LYS A 45 -4.27 -0.74 7.78
CA LYS A 45 -5.56 -1.37 7.44
C LYS A 45 -6.73 -0.42 7.61
N LEU A 46 -6.76 0.33 8.72
CA LEU A 46 -7.82 1.30 8.97
C LEU A 46 -7.79 2.43 7.95
N THR A 47 -6.61 3.00 7.67
CA THR A 47 -6.44 4.03 6.66
C THR A 47 -6.90 3.55 5.29
N SER A 48 -6.48 2.36 4.86
CA SER A 48 -6.91 1.77 3.59
C SER A 48 -8.42 1.58 3.51
N ALA A 49 -9.03 1.03 4.57
CA ALA A 49 -10.48 0.83 4.61
C ALA A 49 -11.27 2.15 4.55
N VAL A 50 -10.78 3.21 5.21
CA VAL A 50 -11.40 4.54 5.13
C VAL A 50 -11.27 5.11 3.73
N LEU A 51 -10.08 5.03 3.11
CA LEU A 51 -9.84 5.54 1.76
C LEU A 51 -10.71 4.81 0.72
N GLN A 52 -10.95 3.50 0.87
CA GLN A 52 -11.82 2.74 -0.02
C GLN A 52 -13.30 3.15 0.06
N GLN A 53 -13.72 3.81 1.14
CA GLN A 53 -15.09 4.32 1.30
C GLN A 53 -15.26 5.73 0.74
N LEU A 54 -14.17 6.45 0.46
CA LEU A 54 -14.27 7.76 -0.15
C LEU A 54 -14.74 7.61 -1.60
N PRO A 55 -15.68 8.46 -2.06
CA PRO A 55 -16.08 8.48 -3.45
C PRO A 55 -14.86 8.90 -4.29
N LEU A 56 -14.32 7.96 -5.06
CA LEU A 56 -13.36 8.30 -6.10
C LEU A 56 -14.15 8.98 -7.22
N ASN A 57 -13.76 10.21 -7.57
CA ASN A 57 -14.34 10.87 -8.73
C ASN A 57 -14.09 9.98 -9.95
N THR A 58 -15.17 9.33 -10.41
CA THR A 58 -15.16 8.37 -11.52
C THR A 58 -15.49 9.05 -12.84
N GLU A 59 -15.58 10.38 -12.85
CA GLU A 59 -15.65 11.15 -14.09
C GLU A 59 -14.51 10.71 -15.01
N ALA A 60 -14.87 10.44 -16.27
CA ALA A 60 -13.92 10.05 -17.28
C ALA A 60 -12.89 11.17 -17.43
N VAL A 61 -11.68 10.93 -16.93
CA VAL A 61 -10.55 11.82 -17.13
C VAL A 61 -10.13 11.69 -18.59
N ASP A 62 -10.03 12.82 -19.29
CA ASP A 62 -9.53 12.84 -20.67
C ASP A 62 -8.02 12.56 -20.68
N SER A 63 -7.69 11.27 -20.73
CA SER A 63 -6.31 10.80 -20.77
C SER A 63 -5.55 11.27 -22.02
N ALA A 64 -6.26 11.56 -23.11
CA ALA A 64 -5.63 12.06 -24.33
C ALA A 64 -5.16 13.50 -24.16
N ALA A 65 -5.99 14.36 -23.57
CA ALA A 65 -5.61 15.75 -23.26
C ALA A 65 -4.43 15.82 -22.27
N ILE A 66 -4.36 14.92 -21.28
CA ILE A 66 -3.22 14.84 -20.36
C ILE A 66 -1.94 14.44 -21.11
N LEU A 67 -2.01 13.46 -22.00
CA LEU A 67 -0.84 13.00 -22.76
C LEU A 67 -0.29 14.12 -23.66
N GLU A 68 -1.16 14.85 -24.34
CA GLU A 68 -0.77 15.99 -25.18
C GLU A 68 0.00 17.04 -24.35
N LYS A 69 -0.50 17.39 -23.16
CA LYS A 69 0.17 18.36 -22.27
C LYS A 69 1.53 17.88 -21.76
N LEU A 70 1.72 16.58 -21.53
CA LEU A 70 3.01 16.02 -21.14
C LEU A 70 4.03 16.12 -22.29
N GLN A 71 3.60 15.79 -23.51
CA GLN A 71 4.44 15.86 -24.70
C GLN A 71 4.86 17.30 -25.06
N GLU A 72 3.99 18.29 -24.83
CA GLU A 72 4.32 19.71 -25.00
C GLU A 72 5.38 20.20 -24.01
N ARG A 73 5.41 19.64 -22.79
CA ARG A 73 6.35 20.05 -21.73
C ARG A 73 7.76 19.50 -21.92
N ASP A 74 7.88 18.35 -22.58
CA ASP A 74 9.17 17.66 -22.82
C ASP A 74 9.88 18.16 -24.10
N LYS A 75 9.39 19.24 -24.72
CA LYS A 75 9.88 19.84 -25.96
C LYS A 75 10.50 21.22 -25.70
#